data_AF-A0A1E4FCL8-F1
#
_entry.id   AF-A0A1E4FCL8-F1
#
_cell.length_a   1.000
_cell.length_b   1.000
_cell.length_c   1.000
_cell.angle_alpha   90.00
_cell.angle_beta   90.00
_cell.angle_gamma   90.00
#
_symmetry.space_group_name_H-M   'P 1'
#
loop_
_entity.id
_entity.type
_entity.pdbx_description
1 polymer ?
#
loop_
_entity_poly.entity_id
_entity_poly.type
_entity_poly.pdbx_seq_one_letter_code
_entity_poly.pdbx_strand_id
1 'polypeptide(L)'
;MTEPMIELDEGHRAFKSFRVLNGEDDHTEREQLFRNMAQLFSYVSDRCDDDQVAQYDEVLCQLAELVEVEARAHVAKLLAPLERAPGTVVLKLATDVIEVARPLLEFSNVLSDDDLIDIVGRQSENHRVAIAGRASLTERVGEAIVEHGETASVVTLVRNPKAEFDRATLEKLVERATRDAEIAADLRGRSDIDWKSLRGEIDQVAGKVLQSLGGAARSFDPVAAGKVNTVVYNRIRNRAGFNAQEWKVAYNQVKGLADRKQLDDRALARFARFGYGHHAAAAMGVILGVGPEVVVKWLASQDYVAVTVALRAGGLAPDLFEAIMATLPWRDLPSESDKQMVSSRFEALDADDAKHIFELWRAHSFRKRAMVEDRQTA
;
A
#
# COMPACT_ATOMS: atom_id res chain seq x y z
N MET A 1 17.80 25.33 -56.54
CA MET A 1 16.44 24.89 -56.18
C MET A 1 16.24 23.53 -56.83
N THR A 2 15.66 22.58 -56.10
CA THR A 2 15.43 21.14 -56.39
C THR A 2 16.63 20.20 -56.26
N GLU A 3 17.08 19.94 -55.03
CA GLU A 3 17.82 18.71 -54.67
C GLU A 3 17.79 18.36 -53.16
N PRO A 4 16.61 18.23 -52.50
CA PRO A 4 16.52 17.44 -51.26
C PRO A 4 15.53 16.26 -51.34
N MET A 5 14.87 16.06 -52.49
CA MET A 5 13.76 15.10 -52.62
C MET A 5 14.17 13.73 -53.19
N ILE A 6 15.45 13.56 -53.57
CA ILE A 6 15.96 12.32 -54.21
C ILE A 6 16.64 11.40 -53.17
N GLU A 7 17.40 11.94 -52.21
CA GLU A 7 18.03 11.14 -51.15
C GLU A 7 17.01 10.46 -50.22
N LEU A 8 15.85 11.10 -49.98
CA LEU A 8 14.75 10.54 -49.19
C LEU A 8 14.08 9.31 -49.84
N ASP A 9 14.07 9.22 -51.17
CA ASP A 9 13.53 8.07 -51.94
C ASP A 9 14.54 6.91 -52.02
N GLU A 10 15.85 7.21 -52.01
CA GLU A 10 16.90 6.18 -52.00
C GLU A 10 16.98 5.42 -50.68
N GLY A 11 16.82 6.10 -49.53
CA GLY A 11 16.75 5.44 -48.21
C GLY A 11 15.57 4.45 -48.13
N HIS A 12 14.37 4.88 -48.53
CA HIS A 12 13.18 4.03 -48.59
C HIS A 12 13.34 2.82 -49.53
N ARG A 13 14.09 2.98 -50.64
CA ARG A 13 14.38 1.87 -51.57
C ARG A 13 15.47 0.93 -51.08
N ALA A 14 16.49 1.44 -50.38
CA ALA A 14 17.58 0.62 -49.86
C ALA A 14 17.07 -0.45 -48.88
N PHE A 15 16.12 -0.07 -48.01
CA PHE A 15 15.55 -1.00 -47.02
C PHE A 15 14.57 -2.02 -47.62
N LYS A 16 13.73 -1.61 -48.59
CA LYS A 16 12.91 -2.57 -49.38
C LYS A 16 13.73 -3.60 -50.16
N SER A 17 15.01 -3.33 -50.40
CA SER A 17 15.93 -4.20 -51.13
C SER A 17 16.61 -5.25 -50.23
N PHE A 18 16.41 -5.23 -48.90
CA PHE A 18 16.94 -6.30 -48.03
C PHE A 18 16.24 -7.62 -48.37
N ARG A 19 16.97 -8.49 -49.09
CA ARG A 19 16.55 -9.86 -49.44
C ARG A 19 16.05 -10.66 -48.23
N VAL A 20 16.57 -10.35 -47.04
CA VAL A 20 16.19 -10.93 -45.73
C VAL A 20 14.70 -10.73 -45.39
N LEU A 21 14.07 -9.64 -45.87
CA LEU A 21 12.63 -9.38 -45.69
C LEU A 21 11.75 -10.16 -46.68
N ASN A 22 12.31 -10.63 -47.80
CA ASN A 22 11.55 -11.24 -48.91
C ASN A 22 11.73 -12.76 -49.06
N GLY A 23 12.66 -13.39 -48.33
CA GLY A 23 12.94 -14.84 -48.43
C GLY A 23 12.30 -15.64 -47.30
N GLU A 24 11.60 -16.74 -47.60
CA GLU A 24 10.79 -17.53 -46.65
C GLU A 24 11.58 -18.33 -45.60
N ASP A 25 12.91 -18.52 -45.77
CA ASP A 25 13.66 -19.58 -45.06
C ASP A 25 14.78 -19.14 -44.08
N ASP A 26 14.91 -17.85 -43.71
CA ASP A 26 15.99 -17.45 -42.79
C ASP A 26 15.55 -16.62 -41.57
N HIS A 27 14.82 -17.28 -40.66
CA HIS A 27 14.51 -16.73 -39.34
C HIS A 27 15.75 -16.31 -38.55
N THR A 28 16.87 -17.03 -38.70
CA THR A 28 18.10 -16.74 -37.95
C THR A 28 18.75 -15.44 -38.46
N GLU A 29 18.81 -15.24 -39.77
CA GLU A 29 19.29 -13.99 -40.37
C GLU A 29 18.41 -12.79 -39.99
N ARG A 30 17.08 -12.94 -39.96
CA ARG A 30 16.16 -11.87 -39.53
C ARG A 30 16.38 -11.49 -38.07
N GLU A 31 16.53 -12.47 -37.18
CA GLU A 31 16.84 -12.22 -35.78
C GLU A 31 18.18 -11.49 -35.60
N GLN A 32 19.22 -11.95 -36.31
CA GLN A 32 20.53 -11.31 -36.28
C GLN A 32 20.45 -9.88 -36.81
N LEU A 33 19.74 -9.65 -37.92
CA LEU A 33 19.54 -8.32 -38.48
C LEU A 33 18.82 -7.40 -37.50
N PHE A 34 17.75 -7.87 -36.87
CA PHE A 34 16.99 -7.10 -35.89
C PHE A 34 17.83 -6.69 -34.68
N ARG A 35 18.59 -7.64 -34.12
CA ARG A 35 19.50 -7.38 -32.99
C ARG A 35 20.62 -6.42 -33.40
N ASN A 36 21.25 -6.64 -34.56
CA ASN A 36 22.34 -5.82 -35.05
C ASN A 36 21.88 -4.39 -35.36
N MET A 37 20.70 -4.21 -35.95
CA MET A 37 20.14 -2.89 -36.22
C MET A 37 19.85 -2.13 -34.93
N ALA A 38 19.20 -2.76 -33.95
CA ALA A 38 18.96 -2.14 -32.65
C ALA A 38 20.27 -1.80 -31.92
N GLN A 39 21.26 -2.70 -32.00
CA GLN A 39 22.58 -2.48 -31.42
C GLN A 39 23.32 -1.32 -32.08
N LEU A 40 23.35 -1.27 -33.42
CA LEU A 40 23.94 -0.16 -34.17
C LEU A 40 23.25 1.14 -33.81
N PHE A 41 21.92 1.16 -33.81
CA PHE A 41 21.13 2.33 -33.40
C PHE A 41 21.50 2.80 -31.99
N SER A 42 21.66 1.88 -31.02
CA SER A 42 22.06 2.25 -29.65
C SER A 42 23.42 2.94 -29.55
N TYR A 43 24.31 2.79 -30.54
CA TYR A 43 25.59 3.49 -30.58
C TYR A 43 25.53 4.85 -31.29
N VAL A 44 24.53 5.07 -32.13
CA VAL A 44 24.43 6.27 -32.99
C VAL A 44 23.23 7.15 -32.70
N SER A 45 22.33 6.74 -31.79
CA SER A 45 21.05 7.42 -31.49
C SER A 45 21.19 8.92 -31.27
N ASP A 46 22.24 9.34 -30.55
CA ASP A 46 22.46 10.75 -30.20
C ASP A 46 22.89 11.62 -31.39
N ARG A 47 23.32 10.98 -32.49
CA ARG A 47 23.80 11.63 -33.72
C ARG A 47 22.80 11.53 -34.87
N CYS A 48 21.73 10.75 -34.72
CA CYS A 48 20.72 10.62 -35.74
C CYS A 48 19.82 11.86 -35.80
N ASP A 49 19.49 12.30 -37.01
CA ASP A 49 18.38 13.25 -37.21
C ASP A 49 17.01 12.52 -37.16
N ASP A 50 15.92 13.28 -37.16
CA ASP A 50 14.58 12.70 -37.01
C ASP A 50 14.18 11.82 -38.21
N ASP A 51 14.66 12.12 -39.42
CA ASP A 51 14.41 11.33 -40.61
C ASP A 51 15.13 9.97 -40.53
N GLN A 52 16.37 9.95 -40.04
CA GLN A 52 17.12 8.73 -39.78
C GLN A 52 16.44 7.89 -38.70
N VAL A 53 16.00 8.50 -37.59
CA VAL A 53 15.26 7.79 -36.54
C VAL A 53 13.99 7.13 -37.11
N ALA A 54 13.24 7.83 -37.97
CA ALA A 54 12.05 7.29 -38.62
C ALA A 54 12.35 6.09 -39.53
N GLN A 55 13.47 6.11 -40.27
CA GLN A 55 13.89 4.96 -41.09
C GLN A 55 14.25 3.73 -40.24
N TYR A 56 14.96 3.93 -39.12
CA TYR A 56 15.21 2.84 -38.18
C TYR A 56 13.90 2.32 -37.58
N ASP A 57 12.97 3.20 -37.25
CA ASP A 57 11.67 2.84 -36.69
C ASP A 57 10.88 1.90 -37.61
N GLU A 58 10.77 2.26 -38.89
CA GLU A 58 10.04 1.49 -39.89
C GLU A 58 10.62 0.07 -40.03
N VAL A 59 11.94 -0.04 -40.16
CA VAL A 59 12.60 -1.32 -40.37
C VAL A 59 12.53 -2.19 -39.12
N LEU A 60 12.75 -1.60 -37.94
CA LEU A 60 12.64 -2.33 -36.68
C LEU A 60 11.20 -2.80 -36.43
N CYS A 61 10.18 -2.02 -36.82
CA CYS A 61 8.78 -2.45 -36.75
C CYS A 61 8.50 -3.68 -37.63
N GLN A 62 8.98 -3.68 -38.88
CA GLN A 62 8.81 -4.81 -39.80
C GLN A 62 9.52 -6.06 -39.26
N LEU A 63 10.77 -5.92 -38.83
CA LEU A 63 11.54 -7.04 -38.28
C LEU A 63 10.93 -7.60 -37.00
N ALA A 64 10.36 -6.76 -36.14
CA ALA A 64 9.67 -7.20 -34.91
C ALA A 64 8.49 -8.14 -35.20
N GLU A 65 7.88 -8.12 -36.39
CA GLU A 65 6.80 -9.05 -36.76
C GLU A 65 7.31 -10.43 -37.20
N LEU A 66 8.61 -10.54 -37.52
CA LEU A 66 9.20 -11.70 -38.18
C LEU A 66 10.14 -12.51 -37.28
N VAL A 67 10.33 -12.08 -36.03
CA VAL A 67 11.30 -12.65 -35.09
C VAL A 67 10.63 -13.14 -33.81
N GLU A 68 11.26 -14.11 -33.16
CA GLU A 68 10.77 -14.72 -31.93
C GLU A 68 10.82 -13.77 -30.72
N VAL A 69 10.09 -14.13 -29.66
CA VAL A 69 9.95 -13.35 -28.42
C VAL A 69 11.32 -13.02 -27.81
N GLU A 70 12.27 -13.95 -27.86
CA GLU A 70 13.62 -13.77 -27.32
C GLU A 70 14.41 -12.67 -28.04
N ALA A 71 14.18 -12.48 -29.35
CA ALA A 71 14.79 -11.41 -30.12
C ALA A 71 14.17 -10.06 -29.79
N ARG A 72 12.84 -10.02 -29.68
CA ARG A 72 12.09 -8.82 -29.26
C ARG A 72 12.46 -8.37 -27.87
N ALA A 73 12.56 -9.29 -26.92
CA ALA A 73 12.97 -8.98 -25.54
C ALA A 73 14.41 -8.46 -25.46
N HIS A 74 15.30 -8.93 -26.34
CA HIS A 74 16.67 -8.41 -26.40
C HIS A 74 16.71 -6.99 -26.96
N VAL A 75 16.02 -6.74 -28.06
CA VAL A 75 15.95 -5.39 -28.66
C VAL A 75 15.26 -4.41 -27.72
N ALA A 76 14.19 -4.81 -27.04
CA ALA A 76 13.52 -3.99 -26.03
C ALA A 76 14.49 -3.52 -24.93
N LYS A 77 15.40 -4.38 -24.47
CA LYS A 77 16.44 -4.00 -23.49
C LYS A 77 17.46 -3.01 -24.04
N LEU A 78 17.78 -3.08 -25.33
CA LEU A 78 18.70 -2.13 -25.98
C LEU A 78 18.06 -0.75 -26.16
N LEU A 79 16.76 -0.71 -26.49
CA LEU A 79 16.03 0.53 -26.75
C LEU A 79 15.56 1.24 -25.47
N ALA A 80 15.26 0.48 -24.42
CA ALA A 80 14.71 1.02 -23.17
C ALA A 80 15.49 2.21 -22.55
N PRO A 81 16.84 2.22 -22.49
CA PRO A 81 17.57 3.35 -21.90
C PRO A 81 17.82 4.52 -22.86
N LEU A 82 17.44 4.43 -24.14
CA LEU A 82 17.79 5.44 -25.13
C LEU A 82 16.79 6.62 -25.09
N GLU A 83 17.31 7.84 -24.93
CA GLU A 83 16.47 9.05 -24.89
C GLU A 83 15.78 9.37 -26.23
N ARG A 84 16.40 8.95 -27.35
CA ARG A 84 15.88 9.12 -28.71
C ARG A 84 15.57 7.78 -29.38
N ALA A 85 15.01 6.84 -28.62
CA ALA A 85 14.54 5.57 -29.18
C ALA A 85 13.44 5.80 -30.25
N PRO A 86 13.34 4.96 -31.29
CA PRO A 86 12.31 5.11 -32.31
C PRO A 86 10.94 4.77 -31.71
N GLY A 87 9.99 5.71 -31.79
CA GLY A 87 8.77 5.70 -30.99
C GLY A 87 7.79 4.57 -31.35
N THR A 88 7.61 4.27 -32.64
CA THR A 88 6.61 3.30 -33.09
C THR A 88 6.98 1.89 -32.66
N VAL A 89 8.25 1.49 -32.82
CA VAL A 89 8.72 0.18 -32.40
C VAL A 89 8.74 0.07 -30.87
N VAL A 90 9.09 1.13 -30.15
CA VAL A 90 9.00 1.15 -28.68
C VAL A 90 7.58 0.89 -28.22
N LEU A 91 6.58 1.58 -28.79
CA LEU A 91 5.18 1.36 -28.45
C LEU A 91 4.73 -0.07 -28.81
N LYS A 92 5.09 -0.56 -30.02
CA LYS A 92 4.78 -1.92 -30.47
C LYS A 92 5.29 -2.97 -29.48
N LEU A 93 6.57 -2.88 -29.10
CA LEU A 93 7.21 -3.81 -28.16
C LEU A 93 6.68 -3.64 -26.72
N ALA A 94 6.28 -2.42 -26.32
CA ALA A 94 5.66 -2.16 -25.02
C ALA A 94 4.23 -2.73 -24.88
N THR A 95 3.57 -3.03 -26.01
CA THR A 95 2.24 -3.68 -26.06
C THR A 95 2.28 -5.20 -26.31
N ASP A 96 3.47 -5.79 -26.36
CA ASP A 96 3.70 -7.22 -26.61
C ASP A 96 3.54 -8.06 -25.33
N VAL A 97 3.97 -9.31 -25.32
CA VAL A 97 4.07 -10.12 -24.10
C VAL A 97 5.02 -9.46 -23.09
N ILE A 98 4.76 -9.69 -21.80
CA ILE A 98 5.44 -8.95 -20.72
C ILE A 98 6.96 -9.12 -20.74
N GLU A 99 7.47 -10.27 -21.17
CA GLU A 99 8.90 -10.57 -21.30
C GLU A 99 9.62 -9.57 -22.23
N VAL A 100 8.90 -9.06 -23.23
CA VAL A 100 9.35 -8.06 -24.19
C VAL A 100 9.08 -6.65 -23.65
N ALA A 101 7.85 -6.41 -23.18
CA ALA A 101 7.39 -5.08 -22.81
C ALA A 101 8.05 -4.52 -21.54
N ARG A 102 8.35 -5.37 -20.56
CA ARG A 102 8.84 -4.99 -19.23
C ARG A 102 9.96 -3.92 -19.23
N PRO A 103 11.11 -4.11 -19.91
CA PRO A 103 12.18 -3.12 -19.89
C PRO A 103 11.75 -1.75 -20.43
N LEU A 104 10.88 -1.72 -21.46
CA LEU A 104 10.38 -0.47 -22.03
C LEU A 104 9.43 0.23 -21.07
N LEU A 105 8.50 -0.51 -20.47
CA LEU A 105 7.55 0.01 -19.50
C LEU A 105 8.23 0.53 -18.23
N GLU A 106 9.29 -0.12 -17.76
CA GLU A 106 10.03 0.28 -16.54
C GLU A 106 10.98 1.47 -16.78
N PHE A 107 11.63 1.54 -17.95
CA PHE A 107 12.78 2.44 -18.15
C PHE A 107 12.68 3.43 -19.32
N SER A 108 11.82 3.20 -20.32
CA SER A 108 11.75 4.11 -21.48
C SER A 108 11.11 5.44 -21.13
N ASN A 109 11.74 6.53 -21.58
CA ASN A 109 11.24 7.91 -21.48
C ASN A 109 10.54 8.39 -22.76
N VAL A 110 10.49 7.57 -23.81
CA VAL A 110 9.83 7.89 -25.09
C VAL A 110 8.32 7.65 -25.04
N LEU A 111 7.86 6.75 -24.17
CA LEU A 111 6.43 6.50 -23.94
C LEU A 111 5.78 7.70 -23.25
N SER A 112 4.75 8.26 -23.89
CA SER A 112 3.96 9.35 -23.30
C SER A 112 3.01 8.84 -22.21
N ASP A 113 2.49 9.76 -21.39
CA ASP A 113 1.46 9.41 -20.41
C ASP A 113 0.22 8.80 -21.07
N ASP A 114 -0.18 9.29 -22.24
CA ASP A 114 -1.36 8.78 -22.96
C ASP A 114 -1.10 7.34 -23.47
N ASP A 115 0.12 7.04 -23.93
CA ASP A 115 0.52 5.67 -24.31
C ASP A 115 0.46 4.74 -23.09
N LEU A 116 1.01 5.18 -21.95
CA LEU A 116 1.00 4.39 -20.71
C LEU A 116 -0.43 4.12 -20.22
N ILE A 117 -1.31 5.12 -20.27
CA ILE A 117 -2.74 4.98 -19.90
C ILE A 117 -3.44 3.97 -20.83
N ASP A 118 -3.18 4.06 -22.14
CA ASP A 118 -3.73 3.12 -23.12
C ASP A 118 -3.27 1.68 -22.87
N ILE A 119 -1.99 1.49 -22.53
CA ILE A 119 -1.42 0.18 -22.16
C ILE A 119 -2.06 -0.32 -20.87
N VAL A 120 -2.20 0.52 -19.86
CA VAL A 120 -2.84 0.18 -18.57
C VAL A 120 -4.28 -0.32 -18.79
N GLY A 121 -5.04 0.32 -19.69
CA GLY A 121 -6.44 -0.04 -19.96
C GLY A 121 -6.62 -1.33 -20.78
N ARG A 122 -5.63 -1.72 -21.59
CA ARG A 122 -5.77 -2.82 -22.57
C ARG A 122 -4.95 -4.07 -22.25
N GLN A 123 -3.84 -3.93 -21.52
CA GLN A 123 -2.88 -5.02 -21.31
C GLN A 123 -3.07 -5.78 -19.99
N SER A 124 -2.23 -6.80 -19.79
CA SER A 124 -2.30 -7.67 -18.62
C SER A 124 -1.83 -6.98 -17.34
N GLU A 125 -2.15 -7.60 -16.19
CA GLU A 125 -1.75 -7.08 -14.89
C GLU A 125 -0.23 -6.92 -14.73
N ASN A 126 0.56 -7.81 -15.35
CA ASN A 126 2.01 -7.69 -15.29
C ASN A 126 2.54 -6.44 -16.01
N HIS A 127 1.84 -5.94 -17.04
CA HIS A 127 2.18 -4.66 -17.68
C HIS A 127 1.92 -3.50 -16.73
N ARG A 128 0.76 -3.51 -16.07
CA ARG A 128 0.40 -2.49 -15.07
C ARG A 128 1.39 -2.46 -13.91
N VAL A 129 1.88 -3.63 -13.44
CA VAL A 129 2.93 -3.72 -12.44
C VAL A 129 4.24 -3.06 -12.92
N ALA A 130 4.67 -3.33 -14.16
CA ALA A 130 5.86 -2.71 -14.72
C ALA A 130 5.74 -1.16 -14.80
N ILE A 131 4.57 -0.66 -15.22
CA ILE A 131 4.31 0.79 -15.30
C ILE A 131 4.28 1.39 -13.88
N ALA A 132 3.61 0.74 -12.92
CA ALA A 132 3.52 1.21 -11.54
C ALA A 132 4.88 1.37 -10.85
N GLY A 133 5.88 0.59 -11.27
CA GLY A 133 7.25 0.61 -10.74
C GLY A 133 8.17 1.69 -11.32
N ARG A 134 7.70 2.50 -12.28
CA ARG A 134 8.52 3.55 -12.92
C ARG A 134 9.07 4.56 -11.91
N ALA A 135 10.30 5.03 -12.14
CA ALA A 135 10.93 6.04 -11.29
C ALA A 135 10.24 7.41 -11.32
N SER A 136 9.51 7.72 -12.39
CA SER A 136 8.66 8.89 -12.53
C SER A 136 7.33 8.45 -13.11
N LEU A 137 6.24 8.83 -12.44
CA LEU A 137 4.89 8.45 -12.80
C LEU A 137 3.96 9.61 -12.46
N THR A 138 3.22 10.10 -13.45
CA THR A 138 2.32 11.24 -13.29
C THR A 138 1.02 10.79 -12.63
N GLU A 139 0.31 11.73 -11.99
CA GLU A 139 -0.97 11.47 -11.33
C GLU A 139 -1.98 10.80 -12.28
N ARG A 140 -2.02 11.19 -13.56
CA ARG A 140 -2.93 10.62 -14.58
C ARG A 140 -2.68 9.13 -14.83
N VAL A 141 -1.41 8.73 -14.95
CA VAL A 141 -1.03 7.32 -15.13
C VAL A 141 -1.31 6.53 -13.85
N GLY A 142 -1.08 7.14 -12.69
CA GLY A 142 -1.42 6.57 -11.38
C GLY A 142 -2.91 6.29 -11.23
N GLU A 143 -3.75 7.27 -11.58
CA GLU A 143 -5.20 7.12 -11.58
C GLU A 143 -5.65 5.96 -12.48
N ALA A 144 -5.11 5.87 -13.70
CA ALA A 144 -5.43 4.77 -14.62
C ALA A 144 -5.08 3.39 -14.03
N ILE A 145 -3.95 3.27 -13.34
CA ILE A 145 -3.56 2.02 -12.65
C ILE A 145 -4.55 1.71 -11.51
N VAL A 146 -4.98 2.73 -10.76
CA VAL A 146 -5.99 2.55 -9.70
C VAL A 146 -7.37 2.19 -10.28
N GLU A 147 -7.66 2.56 -11.51
CA GLU A 147 -8.93 2.23 -12.16
C GLU A 147 -8.92 0.80 -12.73
N HIS A 148 -7.88 0.44 -13.49
CA HIS A 148 -7.81 -0.79 -14.28
C HIS A 148 -6.97 -1.90 -13.64
N GLY A 149 -6.10 -1.58 -12.69
CA GLY A 149 -5.19 -2.51 -12.04
C GLY A 149 -5.87 -3.46 -11.06
N GLU A 150 -5.28 -4.64 -10.90
CA GLU A 150 -5.58 -5.56 -9.80
C GLU A 150 -4.69 -5.25 -8.58
N THR A 151 -4.72 -6.10 -7.55
CA THR A 151 -3.97 -5.89 -6.31
C THR A 151 -2.47 -5.68 -6.55
N ALA A 152 -1.84 -6.45 -7.44
CA ALA A 152 -0.39 -6.42 -7.63
C ALA A 152 0.13 -5.07 -8.16
N SER A 153 -0.53 -4.49 -9.15
CA SER A 153 -0.17 -3.20 -9.73
C SER A 153 -0.47 -2.05 -8.78
N VAL A 154 -1.60 -2.11 -8.06
CA VAL A 154 -1.94 -1.08 -7.06
C VAL A 154 -0.97 -1.11 -5.89
N VAL A 155 -0.61 -2.29 -5.38
CA VAL A 155 0.38 -2.44 -4.32
C VAL A 155 1.73 -1.86 -4.78
N THR A 156 2.16 -2.19 -6.00
CA THR A 156 3.39 -1.62 -6.59
C THR A 156 3.32 -0.09 -6.68
N LEU A 157 2.20 0.46 -7.13
CA LEU A 157 1.99 1.90 -7.24
C LEU A 157 2.03 2.59 -5.87
N VAL A 158 1.36 2.03 -4.87
CA VAL A 158 1.30 2.59 -3.52
C VAL A 158 2.67 2.52 -2.84
N ARG A 159 3.47 1.48 -3.10
CA ARG A 159 4.84 1.36 -2.62
C ARG A 159 5.82 2.30 -3.34
N ASN A 160 5.44 2.88 -4.47
CA ASN A 160 6.28 3.79 -5.23
C ASN A 160 6.28 5.19 -4.58
N PRO A 161 7.39 5.64 -3.95
CA PRO A 161 7.44 6.93 -3.26
C PRO A 161 7.43 8.12 -4.22
N LYS A 162 7.61 7.88 -5.52
CA LYS A 162 7.59 8.91 -6.57
C LYS A 162 6.24 9.06 -7.26
N ALA A 163 5.30 8.15 -7.01
CA ALA A 163 3.95 8.28 -7.51
C ALA A 163 3.21 9.36 -6.69
N GLU A 164 2.79 10.43 -7.35
CA GLU A 164 1.93 11.44 -6.74
C GLU A 164 0.47 11.02 -6.92
N PHE A 165 -0.38 11.35 -5.94
CA PHE A 165 -1.80 11.04 -5.98
C PHE A 165 -2.61 12.30 -5.75
N ASP A 166 -3.46 12.58 -6.72
CA ASP A 166 -4.49 13.59 -6.54
C ASP A 166 -5.57 13.09 -5.57
N ARG A 167 -6.47 14.01 -5.20
CA ARG A 167 -7.55 13.72 -4.26
C ARG A 167 -8.47 12.60 -4.74
N ALA A 168 -8.84 12.61 -6.03
CA ALA A 168 -9.77 11.61 -6.58
C ALA A 168 -9.15 10.20 -6.57
N THR A 169 -7.87 10.10 -6.91
CA THR A 169 -7.12 8.83 -6.87
C THR A 169 -6.99 8.30 -5.45
N LEU A 170 -6.73 9.18 -4.46
CA LEU A 170 -6.69 8.79 -3.06
C LEU A 170 -8.04 8.25 -2.56
N GLU A 171 -9.16 8.86 -2.95
CA GLU A 171 -10.50 8.35 -2.61
C GLU A 171 -10.72 6.94 -3.17
N LYS A 172 -10.34 6.68 -4.44
CA LYS A 172 -10.42 5.35 -5.07
C LYS A 172 -9.49 4.33 -4.37
N LEU A 173 -8.26 4.74 -4.02
CA LEU A 173 -7.30 3.90 -3.30
C LEU A 173 -7.81 3.52 -1.91
N VAL A 174 -8.41 4.47 -1.19
CA VAL A 174 -9.04 4.21 0.12
C VAL A 174 -10.20 3.23 -0.03
N GLU A 175 -11.03 3.39 -1.05
CA GLU A 175 -12.10 2.42 -1.34
C GLU A 175 -11.53 1.02 -1.58
N ARG A 176 -10.45 0.87 -2.37
CA ARG A 176 -9.80 -0.43 -2.59
C ARG A 176 -9.17 -0.99 -1.32
N ALA A 177 -8.51 -0.16 -0.52
CA ALA A 177 -7.93 -0.54 0.77
C ALA A 177 -8.99 -1.08 1.76
N THR A 178 -10.28 -0.77 1.56
CA THR A 178 -11.35 -1.37 2.38
C THR A 178 -11.51 -2.88 2.18
N ARG A 179 -11.12 -3.38 1.01
CA ARG A 179 -11.28 -4.77 0.60
C ARG A 179 -9.95 -5.53 0.55
N ASP A 180 -8.83 -4.80 0.60
CA ASP A 180 -7.48 -5.33 0.45
C ASP A 180 -6.55 -4.85 1.59
N ALA A 181 -6.14 -5.80 2.43
CA ALA A 181 -5.32 -5.50 3.61
C ALA A 181 -3.88 -5.12 3.27
N GLU A 182 -3.35 -5.56 2.13
CA GLU A 182 -2.00 -5.24 1.68
C GLU A 182 -1.94 -3.79 1.21
N ILE A 183 -2.87 -3.39 0.34
CA ILE A 183 -3.03 -2.00 -0.10
C ILE A 183 -3.20 -1.08 1.11
N ALA A 184 -4.02 -1.48 2.09
CA ALA A 184 -4.22 -0.70 3.31
C ALA A 184 -2.96 -0.57 4.20
N ALA A 185 -2.06 -1.56 4.17
CA ALA A 185 -0.82 -1.54 4.92
C ALA A 185 0.24 -0.65 4.25
N ASP A 186 0.37 -0.74 2.93
CA ASP A 186 1.32 0.05 2.16
C ASP A 186 0.90 1.52 2.09
N LEU A 187 -0.39 1.79 1.89
CA LEU A 187 -0.92 3.15 1.84
C LEU A 187 -0.69 3.88 3.18
N ARG A 188 -0.80 3.14 4.30
CA ARG A 188 -0.43 3.63 5.64
C ARG A 188 1.06 3.94 5.80
N GLY A 189 1.92 3.27 5.03
CA GLY A 189 3.37 3.47 5.09
C GLY A 189 3.83 4.80 4.49
N ARG A 190 3.01 5.44 3.65
CA ARG A 190 3.34 6.70 2.98
C ARG A 190 3.25 7.89 3.93
N SER A 191 4.41 8.46 4.25
CA SER A 191 4.56 9.62 5.15
C SER A 191 4.30 10.97 4.46
N ASP A 192 4.26 10.99 3.14
CA ASP A 192 4.02 12.15 2.30
C ASP A 192 2.52 12.50 2.14
N ILE A 193 1.63 11.56 2.47
CA ILE A 193 0.17 11.79 2.43
C ILE A 193 -0.30 12.41 3.75
N ASP A 194 -0.95 13.58 3.67
CA ASP A 194 -1.57 14.21 4.83
C ASP A 194 -2.93 13.56 5.16
N TRP A 195 -2.85 12.43 5.87
CA TRP A 195 -4.03 11.69 6.34
C TRP A 195 -4.97 12.51 7.24
N LYS A 196 -4.54 13.66 7.79
CA LYS A 196 -5.40 14.49 8.64
C LYS A 196 -6.42 15.28 7.82
N SER A 197 -6.03 15.78 6.66
CA SER A 197 -6.92 16.55 5.78
C SER A 197 -7.94 15.66 5.05
N LEU A 198 -7.57 14.41 4.74
CA LEU A 198 -8.43 13.42 4.06
C LEU A 198 -9.45 12.72 4.97
N ARG A 199 -9.46 13.03 6.27
CA ARG A 199 -10.28 12.35 7.28
C ARG A 199 -11.78 12.31 6.94
N GLY A 200 -12.33 13.45 6.48
CA GLY A 200 -13.75 13.54 6.15
C GLY A 200 -14.17 12.73 4.92
N GLU A 201 -13.24 12.51 3.98
CA GLU A 201 -13.49 11.76 2.73
C GLU A 201 -13.38 10.26 2.96
N ILE A 202 -12.39 9.83 3.75
CA ILE A 202 -12.30 8.44 4.20
C ILE A 202 -13.59 8.04 4.95
N ASP A 203 -14.12 8.95 5.79
CA ASP A 203 -15.37 8.74 6.50
C ASP A 203 -16.60 8.67 5.54
N GLN A 204 -16.61 9.46 4.46
CA GLN A 204 -17.67 9.40 3.43
C GLN A 204 -17.59 8.17 2.54
N VAL A 205 -16.40 7.77 2.09
CA VAL A 205 -16.18 6.56 1.29
C VAL A 205 -16.53 5.32 2.11
N ALA A 206 -16.13 5.27 3.38
CA ALA A 206 -16.57 4.22 4.31
C ALA A 206 -18.11 4.19 4.42
N GLY A 207 -18.76 5.35 4.48
CA GLY A 207 -20.23 5.46 4.47
C GLY A 207 -20.88 4.95 3.17
N LYS A 208 -20.31 5.26 2.00
CA LYS A 208 -20.80 4.82 0.68
C LYS A 208 -20.59 3.33 0.43
N VAL A 209 -19.45 2.76 0.84
CA VAL A 209 -19.17 1.32 0.75
C VAL A 209 -20.13 0.51 1.64
N LEU A 210 -20.48 1.03 2.81
CA LEU A 210 -21.50 0.42 3.68
C LEU A 210 -22.91 0.47 3.07
N GLN A 211 -23.24 1.50 2.29
CA GLN A 211 -24.52 1.61 1.59
C GLN A 211 -24.59 0.71 0.34
N SER A 212 -23.51 0.61 -0.45
CA SER A 212 -23.48 -0.19 -1.68
C SER A 212 -23.50 -1.70 -1.41
N LEU A 213 -22.87 -2.15 -0.32
CA LEU A 213 -22.94 -3.55 0.14
C LEU A 213 -24.30 -3.95 0.72
N GLY A 214 -25.19 -2.98 0.99
CA GLY A 214 -26.58 -3.25 1.40
C GLY A 214 -27.53 -3.58 0.25
N GLY A 215 -27.13 -3.36 -1.02
CA GLY A 215 -28.03 -3.41 -2.18
C GLY A 215 -28.02 -4.69 -3.03
N ALA A 216 -26.97 -5.52 -2.95
CA ALA A 216 -26.83 -6.71 -3.80
C ALA A 216 -26.92 -8.00 -2.96
N ALA A 217 -28.12 -8.56 -2.85
CA ALA A 217 -28.38 -9.73 -2.02
C ALA A 217 -27.88 -11.04 -2.65
N ARG A 218 -27.00 -11.76 -1.94
CA ARG A 218 -27.10 -13.21 -1.67
C ARG A 218 -26.14 -13.61 -0.53
N SER A 219 -26.74 -14.08 0.57
CA SER A 219 -26.17 -14.85 1.68
C SER A 219 -24.64 -14.82 1.88
N PHE A 220 -24.11 -13.67 2.27
CA PHE A 220 -22.87 -13.56 3.03
C PHE A 220 -23.13 -12.55 4.14
N ASP A 221 -22.80 -12.91 5.39
CA ASP A 221 -23.10 -12.13 6.59
C ASP A 221 -22.60 -10.67 6.46
N PRO A 222 -23.49 -9.68 6.23
CA PRO A 222 -23.14 -8.27 5.98
C PRO A 222 -22.43 -7.61 7.17
N VAL A 223 -22.54 -8.25 8.34
CA VAL A 223 -21.93 -7.83 9.58
C VAL A 223 -20.44 -8.20 9.61
N ALA A 224 -19.97 -9.18 8.83
CA ALA A 224 -18.55 -9.57 8.80
C ALA A 224 -17.68 -8.59 7.99
N ALA A 225 -18.13 -8.17 6.80
CA ALA A 225 -17.36 -7.31 5.88
C ALA A 225 -17.23 -5.86 6.36
N GLY A 226 -18.34 -5.26 6.84
CA GLY A 226 -18.30 -3.92 7.47
C GLY A 226 -17.45 -3.89 8.72
N LYS A 227 -17.31 -5.03 9.42
CA LYS A 227 -16.51 -5.11 10.64
C LYS A 227 -15.00 -5.18 10.37
N VAL A 228 -14.57 -5.90 9.33
CA VAL A 228 -13.14 -6.00 8.94
C VAL A 228 -12.59 -4.64 8.51
N ASN A 229 -13.41 -3.80 7.88
CA ASN A 229 -13.01 -2.50 7.37
C ASN A 229 -12.71 -1.48 8.49
N THR A 230 -13.52 -1.47 9.55
CA THR A 230 -13.29 -0.63 10.73
C THR A 230 -12.13 -1.14 11.60
N VAL A 231 -11.86 -2.47 11.60
CA VAL A 231 -10.68 -3.12 12.23
C VAL A 231 -9.38 -2.60 11.62
N VAL A 232 -9.31 -2.58 10.29
CA VAL A 232 -8.13 -2.13 9.56
C VAL A 232 -7.91 -0.64 9.80
N TYR A 233 -8.98 0.17 9.71
CA TYR A 233 -8.97 1.63 9.91
C TYR A 233 -8.40 2.10 11.27
N ASN A 234 -8.87 1.60 12.42
CA ASN A 234 -8.30 2.10 13.69
C ASN A 234 -6.96 1.45 14.06
N ARG A 235 -6.62 0.30 13.48
CA ARG A 235 -5.27 -0.29 13.58
C ARG A 235 -4.21 0.57 12.85
N ILE A 236 -4.62 1.37 11.84
CA ILE A 236 -3.81 2.43 11.23
C ILE A 236 -3.57 3.57 12.23
N ARG A 237 -4.63 3.98 12.93
CA ARG A 237 -4.63 5.13 13.85
C ARG A 237 -3.76 4.93 15.08
N ASN A 238 -3.69 3.71 15.62
CA ASN A 238 -2.86 3.40 16.80
C ASN A 238 -1.34 3.41 16.54
N ARG A 239 -0.88 3.56 15.29
CA ARG A 239 0.56 3.77 14.98
C ARG A 239 1.07 5.16 15.40
N ALA A 240 0.21 6.13 15.69
CA ALA A 240 0.60 7.47 16.13
C ALA A 240 0.91 7.56 17.63
N GLY A 241 0.89 6.43 18.35
CA GLY A 241 1.06 6.41 19.80
C GLY A 241 -0.10 7.07 20.56
N PHE A 242 0.13 7.32 21.84
CA PHE A 242 -0.85 7.94 22.72
C PHE A 242 -1.17 9.40 22.31
N ASN A 243 -2.46 9.74 22.17
CA ASN A 243 -2.92 11.09 21.86
C ASN A 243 -3.82 11.60 22.99
N ALA A 244 -3.46 12.73 23.60
CA ALA A 244 -4.16 13.25 24.79
C ALA A 244 -5.60 13.73 24.51
N GLN A 245 -5.89 14.24 23.31
CA GLN A 245 -7.25 14.67 22.94
C GLN A 245 -8.15 13.46 22.68
N GLU A 246 -7.66 12.47 21.92
CA GLU A 246 -8.40 11.23 21.66
C GLU A 246 -8.59 10.41 22.94
N TRP A 247 -7.59 10.39 23.82
CA TRP A 247 -7.68 9.80 25.16
C TRP A 247 -8.82 10.40 25.98
N LYS A 248 -8.92 11.73 26.06
CA LYS A 248 -9.97 12.41 26.83
C LYS A 248 -11.36 12.06 26.31
N VAL A 249 -11.54 12.00 25.00
CA VAL A 249 -12.81 11.61 24.36
C VAL A 249 -13.13 10.14 24.63
N ALA A 250 -12.17 9.23 24.40
CA ALA A 250 -12.33 7.81 24.62
C ALA A 250 -12.65 7.47 26.08
N TYR A 251 -11.95 8.11 27.03
CA TYR A 251 -12.18 7.92 28.45
C TYR A 251 -13.59 8.32 28.88
N ASN A 252 -14.08 9.48 28.41
CA ASN A 252 -15.45 9.91 28.69
C ASN A 252 -16.51 8.99 28.08
N GLN A 253 -16.27 8.48 26.87
CA GLN A 253 -17.18 7.55 26.21
C GLN A 253 -17.23 6.18 26.91
N VAL A 254 -16.07 5.65 27.31
CA VAL A 254 -15.97 4.40 28.09
C VAL A 254 -16.61 4.56 29.46
N LYS A 255 -16.40 5.69 30.14
CA LYS A 255 -17.08 5.98 31.41
C LYS A 255 -18.60 5.99 31.23
N GLY A 256 -19.10 6.62 30.16
CA GLY A 256 -20.52 6.58 29.82
C GLY A 256 -21.05 5.17 29.51
N LEU A 257 -20.24 4.28 28.94
CA LEU A 257 -20.60 2.85 28.77
C LEU A 257 -20.63 2.11 30.11
N ALA A 258 -19.68 2.38 30.99
CA ALA A 258 -19.61 1.79 32.33
C ALA A 258 -20.80 2.21 33.20
N ASP A 259 -21.16 3.50 33.19
CA ASP A 259 -22.31 4.04 33.94
C ASP A 259 -23.63 3.38 33.50
N ARG A 260 -23.70 2.93 32.24
CA ARG A 260 -24.84 2.20 31.66
C ARG A 260 -24.74 0.68 31.83
N LYS A 261 -23.71 0.18 32.52
CA LYS A 261 -23.40 -1.26 32.68
C LYS A 261 -23.21 -2.00 31.35
N GLN A 262 -22.69 -1.31 30.35
CA GLN A 262 -22.42 -1.83 29.00
C GLN A 262 -20.93 -1.98 28.71
N LEU A 263 -20.07 -1.83 29.73
CA LEU A 263 -18.65 -2.10 29.63
C LEU A 263 -18.38 -3.56 30.05
N ASP A 264 -18.50 -4.47 29.09
CA ASP A 264 -18.33 -5.92 29.25
C ASP A 264 -17.30 -6.47 28.24
N ASP A 265 -17.07 -7.79 28.26
CA ASP A 265 -16.16 -8.45 27.32
C ASP A 265 -16.55 -8.24 25.86
N ARG A 266 -17.84 -8.04 25.56
CA ARG A 266 -18.31 -7.73 24.21
C ARG A 266 -17.89 -6.32 23.79
N ALA A 267 -17.89 -5.36 24.71
CA ALA A 267 -17.36 -4.02 24.47
C ALA A 267 -15.83 -4.05 24.30
N LEU A 268 -15.10 -4.79 25.13
CA LEU A 268 -13.66 -4.98 25.00
C LEU A 268 -13.28 -5.64 23.67
N ALA A 269 -13.93 -6.74 23.32
CA ALA A 269 -13.74 -7.43 22.05
C ALA A 269 -14.07 -6.53 20.86
N ARG A 270 -15.05 -5.63 21.01
CA ARG A 270 -15.38 -4.61 20.01
C ARG A 270 -14.27 -3.59 19.85
N PHE A 271 -13.67 -3.10 20.94
CA PHE A 271 -12.53 -2.19 20.86
C PHE A 271 -11.32 -2.84 20.22
N ALA A 272 -10.99 -4.07 20.63
CA ALA A 272 -9.89 -4.85 20.09
C ALA A 272 -10.08 -5.17 18.61
N ARG A 273 -11.27 -5.68 18.26
CA ARG A 273 -11.66 -5.94 16.88
C ARG A 273 -11.48 -4.67 16.08
N PHE A 274 -12.10 -3.57 16.46
CA PHE A 274 -12.03 -2.37 15.65
C PHE A 274 -10.72 -1.61 15.71
N GLY A 275 -9.77 -1.97 16.58
CA GLY A 275 -8.53 -1.21 16.76
C GLY A 275 -8.73 0.10 17.54
N TYR A 276 -9.78 0.24 18.34
CA TYR A 276 -9.99 1.44 19.16
C TYR A 276 -9.04 1.45 20.37
N GLY A 277 -7.77 1.81 20.15
CA GLY A 277 -6.70 1.68 21.14
C GLY A 277 -6.93 2.54 22.39
N HIS A 278 -7.26 3.82 22.22
CA HIS A 278 -7.55 4.70 23.37
C HIS A 278 -8.79 4.25 24.15
N HIS A 279 -9.79 3.63 23.50
CA HIS A 279 -10.95 3.06 24.18
C HIS A 279 -10.61 1.77 24.92
N ALA A 280 -9.78 0.89 24.34
CA ALA A 280 -9.28 -0.30 25.03
C ALA A 280 -8.46 0.08 26.28
N ALA A 281 -7.57 1.08 26.15
CA ALA A 281 -6.79 1.60 27.27
C ALA A 281 -7.67 2.27 28.35
N ALA A 282 -8.67 3.05 27.95
CA ALA A 282 -9.63 3.63 28.88
C ALA A 282 -10.48 2.57 29.58
N ALA A 283 -10.91 1.53 28.86
CA ALA A 283 -11.68 0.42 29.40
C ALA A 283 -10.91 -0.34 30.48
N MET A 284 -9.62 -0.60 30.23
CA MET A 284 -8.72 -1.17 31.25
C MET A 284 -8.68 -0.31 32.51
N GLY A 285 -8.52 1.02 32.37
CA GLY A 285 -8.51 1.94 33.52
C GLY A 285 -9.83 1.91 34.31
N VAL A 286 -10.97 1.91 33.63
CA VAL A 286 -12.30 1.92 34.25
C VAL A 286 -12.63 0.59 34.91
N ILE A 287 -12.40 -0.54 34.24
CA ILE A 287 -12.68 -1.90 34.76
C ILE A 287 -11.84 -2.18 36.01
N LEU A 288 -10.56 -1.80 35.98
CA LEU A 288 -9.63 -2.08 37.06
C LEU A 288 -9.65 -1.03 38.19
N GLY A 289 -10.40 0.06 38.01
CA GLY A 289 -10.45 1.19 38.94
C GLY A 289 -9.09 1.88 39.10
N VAL A 290 -8.35 2.02 38.01
CA VAL A 290 -7.02 2.63 37.94
C VAL A 290 -7.14 4.03 37.34
N GLY A 291 -6.43 4.99 37.95
CA GLY A 291 -6.39 6.38 37.48
C GLY A 291 -5.82 6.50 36.06
N PRO A 292 -6.34 7.43 35.22
CA PRO A 292 -5.84 7.67 33.86
C PRO A 292 -4.32 7.76 33.75
N GLU A 293 -3.69 8.46 34.68
CA GLU A 293 -2.26 8.77 34.67
C GLU A 293 -1.39 7.52 34.78
N VAL A 294 -1.91 6.48 35.44
CA VAL A 294 -1.22 5.21 35.64
C VAL A 294 -1.25 4.39 34.36
N VAL A 295 -2.41 4.35 33.69
CA VAL A 295 -2.56 3.69 32.38
C VAL A 295 -1.64 4.36 31.36
N VAL A 296 -1.61 5.69 31.34
CA VAL A 296 -0.70 6.46 30.48
C VAL A 296 0.76 6.12 30.79
N LYS A 297 1.13 6.05 32.07
CA LYS A 297 2.49 5.69 32.48
C LYS A 297 2.88 4.30 31.96
N TRP A 298 2.04 3.28 32.13
CA TRP A 298 2.31 1.93 31.65
C TRP A 298 2.51 1.87 30.14
N LEU A 299 1.66 2.58 29.38
CA LEU A 299 1.78 2.64 27.92
C LEU A 299 3.04 3.38 27.45
N ALA A 300 3.39 4.48 28.12
CA ALA A 300 4.57 5.27 27.80
C ALA A 300 5.87 4.53 28.12
N SER A 301 5.92 3.80 29.24
CA SER A 301 7.10 3.02 29.64
C SER A 301 7.14 1.61 29.03
N GLN A 302 6.19 1.25 28.18
CA GLN A 302 6.03 -0.12 27.63
C GLN A 302 6.06 -1.19 28.71
N ASP A 303 5.34 -0.92 29.81
CA ASP A 303 5.27 -1.84 30.95
C ASP A 303 4.30 -2.99 30.67
N TYR A 304 4.75 -3.90 29.82
CA TYR A 304 4.00 -5.09 29.42
C TYR A 304 3.65 -5.97 30.62
N VAL A 305 4.52 -6.01 31.63
CA VAL A 305 4.30 -6.79 32.85
C VAL A 305 3.14 -6.20 33.64
N ALA A 306 3.12 -4.88 33.83
CA ALA A 306 2.03 -4.22 34.54
C ALA A 306 0.68 -4.45 33.86
N VAL A 307 0.62 -4.30 32.54
CA VAL A 307 -0.61 -4.52 31.77
C VAL A 307 -1.05 -5.99 31.81
N THR A 308 -0.11 -6.94 31.73
CA THR A 308 -0.40 -8.39 31.81
C THR A 308 -1.02 -8.75 33.15
N VAL A 309 -0.41 -8.34 34.26
CA VAL A 309 -0.93 -8.59 35.62
C VAL A 309 -2.28 -7.90 35.80
N ALA A 310 -2.40 -6.65 35.37
CA ALA A 310 -3.61 -5.84 35.50
C ALA A 310 -4.81 -6.49 34.78
N LEU A 311 -4.64 -6.91 33.52
CA LEU A 311 -5.70 -7.56 32.75
C LEU A 311 -6.02 -8.98 33.25
N ARG A 312 -5.02 -9.70 33.77
CA ARG A 312 -5.25 -11.02 34.39
C ARG A 312 -6.05 -10.89 35.69
N ALA A 313 -5.71 -9.92 36.54
CA ALA A 313 -6.47 -9.58 37.74
C ALA A 313 -7.91 -9.13 37.41
N GLY A 314 -8.08 -8.46 36.27
CA GLY A 314 -9.39 -8.07 35.71
C GLY A 314 -10.24 -9.24 35.20
N GLY A 315 -9.70 -10.46 35.18
CA GLY A 315 -10.44 -11.67 34.78
C GLY A 315 -10.63 -11.83 33.27
N LEU A 316 -9.80 -11.19 32.44
CA LEU A 316 -9.91 -11.34 30.99
C LEU A 316 -9.56 -12.78 30.56
N ALA A 317 -10.29 -13.27 29.55
CA ALA A 317 -9.94 -14.51 28.87
C ALA A 317 -8.65 -14.33 28.02
N PRO A 318 -7.84 -15.38 27.82
CA PRO A 318 -6.59 -15.32 27.03
C PRO A 318 -6.76 -14.70 25.64
N ASP A 319 -7.75 -15.15 24.87
CA ASP A 319 -8.01 -14.63 23.51
C ASP A 319 -8.32 -13.12 23.52
N LEU A 320 -9.05 -12.67 24.54
CA LEU A 320 -9.40 -11.26 24.70
C LEU A 320 -8.20 -10.44 25.15
N PHE A 321 -7.34 -11.00 25.99
CA PHE A 321 -6.07 -10.40 26.40
C PHE A 321 -5.16 -10.15 25.19
N GLU A 322 -4.92 -11.14 24.35
CA GLU A 322 -4.07 -10.99 23.15
C GLU A 322 -4.60 -9.91 22.22
N ALA A 323 -5.92 -9.91 21.98
CA ALA A 323 -6.57 -8.93 21.12
C ALA A 323 -6.47 -7.50 21.68
N ILE A 324 -6.62 -7.33 23.01
CA ILE A 324 -6.47 -6.03 23.68
C ILE A 324 -5.01 -5.58 23.65
N MET A 325 -4.06 -6.46 23.98
CA MET A 325 -2.62 -6.15 23.97
C MET A 325 -2.13 -5.64 22.61
N ALA A 326 -2.59 -6.26 21.52
CA ALA A 326 -2.26 -5.82 20.16
C ALA A 326 -2.94 -4.50 19.75
N THR A 327 -3.97 -4.07 20.49
CA THR A 327 -4.78 -2.89 20.17
C THR A 327 -4.37 -1.66 20.98
N LEU A 328 -3.77 -1.83 22.16
CA LEU A 328 -3.38 -0.71 23.03
C LEU A 328 -2.45 0.29 22.30
N PRO A 329 -2.57 1.60 22.60
CA PRO A 329 -1.81 2.65 21.93
C PRO A 329 -0.43 2.76 22.59
N TRP A 330 0.39 1.72 22.42
CA TRP A 330 1.76 1.66 22.92
C TRP A 330 2.63 2.78 22.34
N ARG A 331 3.66 3.18 23.09
CA ARG A 331 4.69 4.11 22.59
C ARG A 331 5.35 3.56 21.33
N ASP A 332 5.84 2.32 21.40
CA ASP A 332 6.25 1.53 20.24
C ASP A 332 5.45 0.23 20.23
N LEU A 333 5.02 -0.21 19.03
CA LEU A 333 4.21 -1.41 18.89
C LEU A 333 4.97 -2.66 19.36
N PRO A 334 4.31 -3.59 20.08
CA PRO A 334 4.94 -4.83 20.49
C PRO A 334 5.44 -5.63 19.29
N SER A 335 6.70 -6.07 19.35
CA SER A 335 7.25 -7.02 18.38
C SER A 335 6.55 -8.38 18.47
N GLU A 336 6.72 -9.24 17.46
CA GLU A 336 6.19 -10.62 17.55
C GLU A 336 6.77 -11.39 18.74
N SER A 337 8.05 -11.16 19.08
CA SER A 337 8.65 -11.70 20.30
C SER A 337 8.02 -11.17 21.58
N ASP A 338 7.66 -9.88 21.64
CA ASP A 338 6.97 -9.31 22.81
C ASP A 338 5.59 -9.93 22.98
N LYS A 339 4.84 -10.10 21.88
CA LYS A 339 3.50 -10.70 21.87
C LYS A 339 3.53 -12.14 22.37
N GLN A 340 4.47 -12.95 21.89
CA GLN A 340 4.65 -14.33 22.35
C GLN A 340 5.02 -14.38 23.84
N MET A 341 5.93 -13.51 24.28
CA MET A 341 6.35 -13.43 25.68
C MET A 341 5.19 -13.06 26.62
N VAL A 342 4.39 -12.03 26.29
CA VAL A 342 3.29 -11.58 27.16
C VAL A 342 2.14 -12.59 27.20
N SER A 343 1.85 -13.27 26.09
CA SER A 343 0.79 -14.29 26.03
C SER A 343 1.17 -15.50 26.87
N SER A 344 2.41 -16.00 26.74
CA SER A 344 2.94 -17.07 27.59
C SER A 344 2.90 -16.70 29.09
N ARG A 345 3.27 -15.46 29.44
CA ARG A 345 3.20 -14.98 30.83
C ARG A 345 1.78 -14.86 31.36
N PHE A 346 0.83 -14.44 30.53
CA PHE A 346 -0.57 -14.32 30.91
C PHE A 346 -1.20 -15.67 31.23
N GLU A 347 -0.90 -16.69 30.41
CA GLU A 347 -1.39 -18.05 30.62
C GLU A 347 -0.77 -18.68 31.88
N ALA A 348 0.52 -18.49 32.10
CA ALA A 348 1.25 -19.03 33.24
C ALA A 348 0.89 -18.36 34.58
N LEU A 349 0.38 -17.12 34.55
CA LEU A 349 0.03 -16.37 35.75
C LEU A 349 -1.33 -16.81 36.29
N ASP A 350 -1.37 -17.33 37.52
CA ASP A 350 -2.63 -17.66 38.19
C ASP A 350 -3.49 -16.40 38.44
N ALA A 351 -4.82 -16.55 38.36
CA ALA A 351 -5.74 -15.42 38.47
C ALA A 351 -5.76 -14.81 39.88
N ASP A 352 -5.61 -15.61 40.93
CA ASP A 352 -5.59 -15.13 42.31
C ASP A 352 -4.23 -14.54 42.67
N ASP A 353 -3.13 -15.09 42.14
CA ASP A 353 -1.81 -14.46 42.21
C ASP A 353 -1.81 -13.10 41.52
N ALA A 354 -2.41 -12.99 40.33
CA ALA A 354 -2.53 -11.72 39.62
C ALA A 354 -3.29 -10.66 40.43
N LYS A 355 -4.42 -11.04 41.05
CA LYS A 355 -5.18 -10.14 41.94
C LYS A 355 -4.34 -9.70 43.12
N HIS A 356 -3.62 -10.62 43.77
CA HIS A 356 -2.77 -10.31 44.90
C HIS A 356 -1.65 -9.32 44.53
N ILE A 357 -0.92 -9.58 43.44
CA ILE A 357 0.12 -8.68 42.93
C ILE A 357 -0.47 -7.30 42.60
N PHE A 358 -1.64 -7.27 41.95
CA PHE A 358 -2.30 -6.03 41.56
C PHE A 358 -2.76 -5.21 42.78
N GLU A 359 -3.28 -5.85 43.82
CA GLU A 359 -3.65 -5.18 45.08
C GLU A 359 -2.44 -4.63 45.82
N LEU A 360 -1.33 -5.35 45.85
CA LEU A 360 -0.07 -4.87 46.41
C LEU A 360 0.43 -3.61 45.69
N TRP A 361 0.34 -3.60 44.35
CA TRP A 361 0.63 -2.41 43.54
C TRP A 361 -0.33 -1.27 43.86
N ARG A 362 -1.63 -1.54 43.99
CA ARG A 362 -2.62 -0.52 44.37
C ARG A 362 -2.29 0.11 45.72
N ALA A 363 -1.90 -0.72 46.69
CA ALA A 363 -1.55 -0.28 48.04
C ALA A 363 -0.30 0.60 48.10
N HIS A 364 0.72 0.33 47.28
CA HIS A 364 2.01 1.04 47.30
C HIS A 364 2.09 2.23 46.33
N SER A 365 1.43 2.14 45.17
CA SER A 365 1.61 3.09 44.06
C SER A 365 0.51 4.15 43.96
N PHE A 366 -0.69 3.90 44.50
CA PHE A 366 -1.84 4.83 44.39
C PHE A 366 -2.19 5.57 45.69
N ARG A 367 -1.61 5.19 46.84
CA ARG A 367 -1.85 5.84 48.15
C ARG A 367 -1.12 7.18 48.33
N LYS A 368 -0.06 7.44 47.56
CA LYS A 368 0.79 8.64 47.71
C LYS A 368 0.10 9.95 47.30
N ARG A 369 -1.13 9.91 46.76
CA ARG A 369 -1.89 11.09 46.29
C ARG A 369 -3.04 11.53 47.22
N ALA A 370 -3.70 10.60 47.92
CA ALA A 370 -4.74 10.97 48.89
C ALA A 370 -4.20 11.80 50.06
N MET A 371 -2.95 11.56 50.50
CA MET A 371 -2.29 12.36 51.54
C MET A 371 -1.75 13.73 51.07
N VAL A 372 -1.70 13.99 49.76
CA VAL A 372 -1.21 15.27 49.20
C VAL A 372 -2.36 16.24 48.98
N GLU A 373 -3.55 15.76 48.63
CA GLU A 373 -4.75 16.61 48.49
C GLU A 373 -5.30 17.05 49.86
N ASP A 374 -5.36 16.18 50.88
CA ASP A 374 -5.80 16.54 52.23
C ASP A 374 -4.87 17.56 52.94
N ARG A 375 -3.62 17.70 52.49
CA ARG A 375 -2.66 18.69 53.02
C ARG A 375 -2.71 20.05 52.31
N GLN A 376 -3.48 20.17 51.22
CA GLN A 376 -3.66 21.43 50.49
C GLN A 376 -5.03 22.07 50.78
N THR A 377 -5.94 21.35 51.43
CA THR A 377 -7.26 21.84 51.87
C THR A 377 -7.39 22.03 53.39
N ALA A 378 -6.30 21.87 54.14
CA ALA A 378 -6.15 22.23 55.56
C ALA A 378 -5.01 23.24 55.71
#